data_AF-F0W624-F1
#
_entry.id   AF-F0W624-F1
#
_cell.length_a   1.000
_cell.length_b   1.000
_cell.length_c   1.000
_cell.angle_alpha   90.00
_cell.angle_beta   90.00
_cell.angle_gamma   90.00
#
_symmetry.space_group_name_H-M   'P 1'
#
loop_
_entity.id
_entity.type
_entity.pdbx_description
1 polymer ?
#
loop_
_entity_poly.entity_id
_entity_poly.type
_entity_poly.pdbx_seq_one_letter_code
_entity_poly.pdbx_strand_id
1 'polypeptide(L)'
;MRSENRKILLLLDNVFAHHTPETLTHVEIRNLPPNTTAHLQPLDAGIIRNFKSMISKKKALYYADRFDEILIRFGEDGQETLVRELEAIGNVDVLVAMRWAQEAWASVTCTTISNCWHHTGILDEELYDLIEGVAKLCV
;
A
#
# COMPACT_ATOMS: atom_id res chain seq x y z
N MET A 1 -2.70 -23.27 -5.82
CA MET A 1 -4.17 -23.16 -5.59
C MET A 1 -4.95 -24.34 -6.14
N ARG A 2 -5.27 -24.41 -7.45
CA ARG A 2 -5.99 -25.57 -8.03
C ARG A 2 -5.20 -26.89 -7.93
N SER A 3 -3.91 -26.85 -8.23
CA SER A 3 -2.99 -28.00 -8.07
C SER A 3 -2.88 -28.51 -6.62
N GLU A 4 -3.11 -27.62 -5.65
CA GLU A 4 -3.07 -27.91 -4.21
C GLU A 4 -4.48 -28.08 -3.61
N ASN A 5 -5.54 -28.05 -4.44
CA ASN A 5 -6.94 -28.07 -3.99
C ASN A 5 -7.30 -27.01 -2.92
N ARG A 6 -6.62 -25.86 -2.93
CA ARG A 6 -6.89 -24.75 -2.01
C ARG A 6 -8.04 -23.89 -2.53
N LYS A 7 -9.08 -23.72 -1.72
CA LYS A 7 -10.21 -22.82 -1.99
C LYS A 7 -9.92 -21.43 -1.41
N ILE A 8 -10.24 -20.39 -2.16
CA ILE A 8 -10.02 -18.99 -1.77
C ILE A 8 -11.36 -18.26 -1.79
N LEU A 9 -11.59 -17.45 -0.77
CA LEU A 9 -12.63 -16.43 -0.77
C LEU A 9 -11.98 -15.08 -1.12
N LEU A 10 -12.44 -14.44 -2.19
CA LEU A 10 -12.02 -13.11 -2.59
C LEU A 10 -13.13 -12.11 -2.26
N LEU A 11 -12.86 -11.21 -1.32
CA LEU A 11 -13.77 -10.13 -0.93
C LEU A 11 -13.47 -8.88 -1.75
N LEU A 12 -14.47 -8.34 -2.46
CA LEU A 12 -14.34 -7.14 -3.29
C LEU A 12 -15.29 -6.05 -2.82
N ASP A 13 -14.94 -4.79 -3.08
CA ASP A 13 -15.88 -3.69 -2.96
C ASP A 13 -16.91 -3.72 -4.10
N ASN A 14 -17.93 -2.87 -4.01
CA ASN A 14 -19.02 -2.84 -4.98
C ASN A 14 -18.72 -1.91 -6.18
N VAL A 15 -17.50 -1.95 -6.72
CA VAL A 15 -17.12 -1.15 -7.90
C VAL A 15 -17.55 -1.84 -9.20
N PHE A 16 -18.13 -1.08 -10.14
CA PHE A 16 -18.60 -1.58 -11.43
C PHE A 16 -17.53 -2.30 -12.26
N ALA A 17 -16.25 -2.02 -12.07
CA ALA A 17 -15.17 -2.72 -12.76
C ALA A 17 -15.00 -4.18 -12.32
N HIS A 18 -15.58 -4.59 -11.18
CA HIS A 18 -15.43 -5.95 -10.64
C HIS A 18 -16.43 -6.98 -11.20
N HIS A 19 -17.22 -6.62 -12.23
CA HIS A 19 -18.08 -7.58 -12.91
C HIS A 19 -17.22 -8.65 -13.59
N THR A 20 -17.21 -9.85 -13.02
CA THR A 20 -16.50 -11.00 -13.59
C THR A 20 -17.49 -11.86 -14.35
N PRO A 21 -17.39 -11.97 -15.69
CA PRO A 21 -18.32 -12.77 -16.49
C PRO A 21 -18.07 -14.28 -16.41
N GLU A 22 -16.93 -14.72 -15.84
CA GLU A 22 -16.53 -16.12 -15.81
C GLU A 22 -16.53 -16.72 -14.40
N THR A 23 -17.02 -17.96 -14.28
CA THR A 23 -16.97 -18.74 -13.04
C THR A 23 -15.58 -19.31 -12.79
N LEU A 24 -14.97 -18.97 -11.66
CA LEU A 24 -13.68 -19.51 -11.23
C LEU A 24 -13.86 -20.82 -10.46
N THR A 25 -13.00 -21.81 -10.69
CA THR A 25 -13.16 -23.17 -10.11
C THR A 25 -12.79 -23.30 -8.63
N HIS A 26 -11.90 -22.45 -8.13
CA HIS A 26 -11.31 -22.54 -6.77
C HIS A 26 -11.30 -21.19 -6.04
N VAL A 27 -11.90 -20.16 -6.64
CA VAL A 27 -12.02 -18.82 -6.07
C VAL A 27 -13.49 -18.47 -6.04
N GLU A 28 -14.02 -18.27 -4.84
CA GLU A 28 -15.35 -17.72 -4.65
C GLU A 28 -15.21 -16.21 -4.47
N ILE A 29 -15.87 -15.44 -5.34
CA ILE A 29 -15.88 -13.98 -5.24
C ILE A 29 -17.15 -13.57 -4.48
N ARG A 30 -16.98 -12.74 -3.45
CA ARG A 30 -18.09 -12.13 -2.71
C ARG A 30 -17.90 -10.62 -2.64
N ASN A 31 -18.92 -9.88 -3.05
CA ASN A 31 -18.93 -8.44 -2.91
C ASN A 31 -19.36 -8.08 -1.49
N LEU A 32 -18.68 -7.11 -0.90
CA LEU A 32 -19.08 -6.52 0.36
C LEU A 32 -20.41 -5.76 0.19
N PRO A 33 -21.20 -5.62 1.27
CA PRO A 33 -22.40 -4.79 1.23
C PRO A 33 -22.07 -3.35 0.80
N PRO A 34 -23.02 -2.64 0.17
CA PRO A 34 -22.82 -1.24 -0.20
C PRO A 34 -22.46 -0.38 1.03
N ASN A 35 -21.57 0.59 0.84
CA ASN A 35 -21.17 1.58 1.86
C ASN A 35 -20.47 1.00 3.11
N THR A 36 -19.92 -0.21 3.05
CA THR A 36 -19.19 -0.81 4.19
C THR A 36 -17.68 -0.78 4.05
N THR A 37 -17.11 -0.09 3.05
CA THR A 37 -15.67 -0.09 2.76
C THR A 37 -14.82 0.24 4.00
N ALA A 38 -15.13 1.33 4.71
CA ALA A 38 -14.37 1.69 5.91
C ALA A 38 -14.51 0.71 7.08
N HIS A 39 -15.57 -0.11 7.09
CA HIS A 39 -15.89 -1.02 8.20
C HIS A 39 -15.48 -2.46 7.96
N LEU A 40 -15.61 -2.95 6.73
CA LEU A 40 -15.42 -4.36 6.37
C LEU A 40 -14.25 -4.60 5.43
N GLN A 41 -13.60 -3.56 4.89
CA GLN A 41 -12.51 -3.73 3.93
C GLN A 41 -11.16 -3.51 4.60
N PRO A 42 -10.35 -4.57 4.82
CA PRO A 42 -9.08 -4.44 5.53
C PRO A 42 -8.09 -3.47 4.85
N LEU A 43 -8.17 -3.35 3.53
CA LEU A 43 -7.37 -2.39 2.77
C LEU A 43 -7.63 -0.94 3.23
N ASP A 44 -8.90 -0.58 3.43
CA ASP A 44 -9.32 0.74 3.88
C ASP A 44 -9.29 0.91 5.41
N ALA A 45 -9.28 -0.20 6.16
CA ALA A 45 -9.14 -0.20 7.61
C ALA A 45 -7.74 0.21 8.11
N GLY A 46 -6.76 0.39 7.22
CA GLY A 46 -5.46 0.96 7.60
C GLY A 46 -4.28 0.59 6.70
N ILE A 47 -4.38 -0.48 5.91
CA ILE A 47 -3.28 -0.95 5.05
C ILE A 47 -2.93 0.13 4.00
N ILE A 48 -3.92 0.67 3.29
CA ILE A 48 -3.70 1.73 2.29
C ILE A 48 -3.11 2.99 2.94
N ARG A 49 -3.59 3.34 4.15
CA ARG A 49 -3.08 4.49 4.90
C ARG A 49 -1.60 4.31 5.25
N ASN A 50 -1.23 3.14 5.78
CA ASN A 50 0.16 2.81 6.12
C ASN A 50 1.07 2.86 4.89
N PHE A 51 0.64 2.21 3.80
CA PHE A 51 1.33 2.21 2.53
C PHE A 51 1.57 3.63 1.97
N LYS A 52 0.53 4.48 1.93
CA LYS A 52 0.63 5.88 1.47
C LYS A 52 1.54 6.73 2.35
N SER A 53 1.58 6.47 3.66
CA SER A 53 2.50 7.15 4.58
C SER A 53 3.96 6.84 4.23
N MET A 54 4.25 5.56 3.91
CA MET A 54 5.60 5.12 3.53
C MET A 54 6.05 5.71 2.20
N ILE A 55 5.16 5.79 1.20
CA ILE A 55 5.43 6.52 -0.04
C ILE A 55 5.74 7.99 0.25
N SER A 56 4.94 8.63 1.12
CA SER A 56 5.11 10.04 1.46
C SER A 56 6.47 10.31 2.14
N LYS A 57 6.92 9.41 3.00
CA LYS A 57 8.26 9.45 3.60
C LYS A 57 9.37 9.37 2.54
N LYS A 58 9.25 8.45 1.58
CA LYS A 58 10.22 8.30 0.47
C LYS A 58 10.27 9.54 -0.41
N LYS A 59 9.10 10.09 -0.73
CA LYS A 59 8.96 11.32 -1.49
C LYS A 59 9.62 12.52 -0.79
N ALA A 60 9.42 12.64 0.52
CA ALA A 60 10.04 13.72 1.31
C ALA A 60 11.57 13.63 1.32
N LEU A 61 12.13 12.42 1.51
CA LEU A 61 13.58 12.20 1.46
C LEU A 61 14.14 12.53 0.08
N TYR A 62 13.49 12.05 -0.99
CA TYR A 62 13.91 12.34 -2.35
C TYR A 62 13.93 13.85 -2.67
N TYR A 63 12.94 14.60 -2.19
CA TYR A 63 12.93 16.05 -2.36
C TYR A 63 14.01 16.75 -1.54
N ALA A 64 14.30 16.29 -0.33
CA ALA A 64 15.39 16.82 0.47
C ALA A 64 16.74 16.60 -0.24
N ASP A 65 17.01 15.37 -0.70
CA ASP A 65 18.25 15.04 -1.41
C ASP A 65 18.42 15.89 -2.68
N ARG A 66 17.35 16.03 -3.48
CA ARG A 66 17.39 16.88 -4.68
C ARG A 66 17.57 18.36 -4.36
N PHE A 67 16.97 18.83 -3.29
CA PHE A 67 17.12 20.22 -2.86
C PHE A 67 18.56 20.51 -2.45
N ASP A 68 19.18 19.62 -1.68
CA ASP A 68 20.59 19.73 -1.29
C ASP A 68 21.52 19.70 -2.52
N GLU A 69 21.26 18.82 -3.50
CA GLU A 69 22.02 18.78 -4.75
C GLU A 69 21.91 20.07 -5.57
N ILE A 70 20.73 20.70 -5.60
CA ILE A 70 20.52 21.98 -6.27
C ILE A 70 21.33 23.07 -5.55
N LEU A 71 21.22 23.15 -4.23
CA LEU A 71 21.96 24.13 -3.43
C LEU A 71 23.48 24.02 -3.57
N ILE A 72 24.03 22.82 -3.69
CA ILE A 72 25.47 22.62 -3.91
C ILE A 72 25.91 23.13 -5.30
N ARG A 73 25.07 22.95 -6.33
CA ARG A 73 25.39 23.32 -7.71
C ARG A 73 25.31 24.82 -7.95
N PHE A 74 24.38 25.50 -7.31
CA PHE A 74 24.16 26.94 -7.48
C PHE A 74 24.77 27.71 -6.31
N GLY A 75 25.98 28.25 -6.51
CA GLY A 75 26.50 29.37 -5.71
C GLY A 75 25.72 30.69 -5.98
N GLU A 76 26.25 31.83 -5.56
CA GLU A 76 25.54 33.14 -5.59
C GLU A 76 25.09 33.61 -6.99
N ASP A 77 25.70 33.13 -8.08
CA ASP A 77 25.44 33.61 -9.45
C ASP A 77 24.72 32.55 -10.32
N GLY A 78 23.38 32.48 -10.22
CA GLY A 78 22.59 31.53 -11.03
C GLY A 78 21.07 31.54 -10.85
N GLN A 79 20.46 32.67 -10.50
CA GLN A 79 19.05 32.77 -10.05
C GLN A 79 18.00 32.19 -11.02
N GLU A 80 18.10 32.41 -12.33
CA GLU A 80 17.05 31.94 -13.27
C GLU A 80 17.06 30.41 -13.42
N THR A 81 18.24 29.78 -13.44
CA THR A 81 18.38 28.33 -13.52
C THR A 81 17.92 27.65 -12.21
N LEU A 82 18.20 28.27 -11.06
CA LEU A 82 17.75 27.80 -9.75
C LEU A 82 16.22 27.71 -9.67
N VAL A 83 15.51 28.76 -10.10
CA VAL A 83 14.04 28.78 -10.07
C VAL A 83 13.45 27.65 -10.91
N ARG A 84 13.98 27.42 -12.12
CA ARG A 84 13.52 26.33 -13.00
C ARG A 84 13.75 24.95 -12.40
N GLU A 85 14.90 24.71 -11.76
CA GLU A 85 15.19 23.42 -11.12
C GLU A 85 14.32 23.17 -9.87
N LEU A 86 14.03 24.22 -9.09
CA LEU A 86 13.10 24.13 -7.96
C LEU A 86 11.66 23.87 -8.41
N GLU A 87 11.20 24.48 -9.49
CA GLU A 87 9.89 24.18 -10.10
C GLU A 87 9.81 22.72 -10.57
N ALA A 88 10.92 22.17 -11.07
CA ALA A 88 11.03 20.78 -11.54
C ALA A 88 11.35 19.75 -10.43
N ILE A 89 11.48 20.16 -9.16
CA ILE A 89 11.85 19.25 -8.07
C ILE A 89 10.80 18.15 -7.86
N GLY A 90 9.54 18.49 -8.15
CA GLY A 90 8.40 17.58 -8.05
C GLY A 90 8.28 16.58 -9.20
N ASN A 91 9.08 16.73 -10.25
CA ASN A 91 9.06 15.81 -11.38
C ASN A 91 9.72 14.49 -10.95
N VAL A 92 8.90 13.45 -10.85
CA VAL A 92 9.32 12.11 -10.46
C VAL A 92 9.03 11.17 -11.62
N ASP A 93 10.06 10.44 -12.06
CA ASP A 93 9.91 9.40 -13.08
C ASP A 93 9.05 8.23 -12.57
N VAL A 94 8.28 7.61 -13.47
CA VAL A 94 7.39 6.49 -13.12
C VAL A 94 8.16 5.31 -12.52
N LEU A 95 9.37 5.02 -12.99
CA LEU A 95 10.22 3.96 -12.43
C LEU A 95 10.60 4.26 -10.97
N VAL A 96 10.88 5.53 -10.64
CA VAL A 96 11.17 5.95 -9.26
C VAL A 96 9.92 5.77 -8.39
N ALA A 97 8.76 6.19 -8.88
CA ALA A 97 7.49 6.00 -8.16
C ALA A 97 7.15 4.51 -7.95
N MET A 98 7.40 3.64 -8.94
CA MET A 98 7.22 2.20 -8.81
C MET A 98 8.14 1.59 -7.77
N ARG A 99 9.41 2.02 -7.71
CA ARG A 99 10.37 1.58 -6.68
C ARG A 99 9.91 1.99 -5.28
N TRP A 100 9.42 3.22 -5.11
CA TRP A 100 8.84 3.65 -3.84
C TRP A 100 7.63 2.81 -3.43
N ALA A 101 6.76 2.47 -4.38
CA ALA A 101 5.62 1.59 -4.10
C ALA A 101 6.08 0.19 -3.67
N GLN A 102 7.08 -0.38 -4.35
CA GLN A 102 7.65 -1.67 -3.98
C GLN A 102 8.23 -1.64 -2.55
N GLU A 103 9.04 -0.64 -2.23
CA GLU A 103 9.64 -0.49 -0.90
C GLU A 103 8.60 -0.18 0.18
N ALA A 104 7.60 0.65 -0.13
CA ALA A 104 6.51 0.96 0.77
C ALA A 104 5.69 -0.30 1.09
N TRP A 105 5.38 -1.12 0.09
CA TRP A 105 4.71 -2.41 0.31
C TRP A 105 5.53 -3.34 1.18
N ALA A 106 6.84 -3.47 0.92
CA ALA A 106 7.73 -4.29 1.72
C ALA A 106 7.82 -3.86 3.19
N SER A 107 7.50 -2.59 3.48
CA SER A 107 7.46 -2.06 4.85
C SER A 107 6.10 -2.21 5.57
N VAL A 108 5.05 -2.61 4.86
CA VAL A 108 3.77 -2.94 5.49
C VAL A 108 3.94 -4.26 6.25
N THR A 109 3.84 -4.21 7.57
CA THR A 109 4.10 -5.39 8.41
C THR A 109 2.92 -6.36 8.42
N CYS A 110 3.20 -7.65 8.64
CA CYS A 110 2.16 -8.65 8.87
C CYS A 110 1.24 -8.24 10.02
N THR A 111 1.78 -7.67 11.10
CA THR A 111 0.99 -7.13 12.22
C THR A 111 0.03 -6.02 11.77
N THR A 112 0.48 -5.09 10.92
CA THR A 112 -0.40 -4.04 10.39
C THR A 112 -1.56 -4.65 9.62
N ILE A 113 -1.28 -5.67 8.79
CA ILE A 113 -2.30 -6.39 8.03
C ILE A 113 -3.25 -7.10 9.00
N SER A 114 -2.76 -7.96 9.90
CA SER A 114 -3.58 -8.71 10.85
C SER A 114 -4.48 -7.79 11.68
N ASN A 115 -3.96 -6.66 12.17
CA ASN A 115 -4.74 -5.69 12.94
C ASN A 115 -5.88 -5.09 12.11
N CYS A 116 -5.65 -4.79 10.83
CA CYS A 116 -6.71 -4.27 9.96
C CYS A 116 -7.80 -5.31 9.71
N TRP A 117 -7.42 -6.58 9.51
CA TRP A 117 -8.38 -7.67 9.32
C TRP A 117 -9.19 -7.95 10.59
N HIS A 118 -8.54 -7.94 11.75
CA HIS A 118 -9.20 -8.08 13.04
C HIS A 118 -10.14 -6.90 13.33
N HIS A 119 -9.71 -5.66 13.04
CA HIS A 119 -10.55 -4.47 13.19
C HIS A 119 -11.85 -4.54 12.37
N THR A 120 -11.81 -5.15 11.18
CA THR A 120 -13.00 -5.34 10.35
C THR A 120 -13.95 -6.44 10.85
N GLY A 121 -13.56 -7.20 11.87
CA GLY A 121 -14.32 -8.34 12.39
C GLY A 121 -14.35 -9.56 11.47
N ILE A 122 -13.52 -9.58 10.41
CA ILE A 122 -13.40 -10.74 9.51
C ILE A 122 -12.54 -11.83 10.16
N LEU A 123 -11.48 -11.43 10.87
CA LEU A 123 -10.77 -12.34 11.77
C LEU A 123 -11.40 -12.25 13.15
N ASP A 124 -11.85 -13.38 13.67
CA ASP A 124 -12.24 -13.50 15.07
C ASP A 124 -11.00 -13.46 16.00
N GLU A 125 -11.25 -13.29 17.30
CA GLU A 125 -10.20 -13.18 18.31
C GLU A 125 -9.30 -14.43 18.37
N GLU A 126 -9.89 -15.63 18.30
CA GLU A 126 -9.13 -16.89 18.36
C GLU A 126 -8.14 -17.03 17.19
N LEU A 127 -8.59 -16.69 15.98
CA LEU A 127 -7.74 -16.74 14.79
C LEU A 127 -6.71 -15.61 14.79
N TYR A 128 -7.06 -14.43 15.28
CA TYR A 128 -6.13 -13.31 15.43
C TYR A 128 -5.00 -13.67 16.41
N ASP A 129 -5.32 -14.20 17.58
CA ASP A 129 -4.35 -14.66 18.59
C ASP A 129 -3.42 -15.74 18.03
N LEU A 130 -3.96 -16.69 17.27
CA LEU A 130 -3.16 -17.72 16.60
C LEU A 130 -2.17 -17.11 15.59
N ILE A 131 -2.62 -16.18 14.76
CA ILE A 131 -1.78 -15.52 13.75
C ILE A 131 -0.69 -14.69 14.43
N GLU A 132 -1.03 -13.95 15.49
CA GLU A 132 -0.05 -13.16 16.24
C GLU A 132 0.97 -14.07 16.94
N GLY A 133 0.52 -15.19 17.50
CA GLY A 133 1.38 -16.21 18.10
C GLY A 133 2.36 -16.82 17.11
N VAL A 134 1.91 -17.18 15.91
CA VAL A 134 2.78 -17.70 14.84
C VAL A 134 3.76 -16.64 14.34
N ALA A 135 3.31 -15.40 14.16
CA ALA A 135 4.19 -14.31 13.74
C ALA A 135 5.33 -14.04 14.72
N LYS A 136 5.10 -14.22 16.03
CA LYS A 136 6.14 -14.12 17.08
C LYS A 136 7.14 -15.27 17.07
N LEU A 137 6.79 -16.43 16.50
CA LEU A 137 7.66 -17.61 16.39
C LEU A 137 8.54 -17.60 15.13
N CYS A 138 8.25 -16.73 14.16
CA CYS A 138 8.98 -16.64 12.89
C CYS A 138 10.01 -15.49 12.85
N VAL A 139 10.41 -14.96 14.02
CA VAL A 139 11.49 -13.97 14.19
C VAL A 139 12.73 -14.62 14.78
#